data_AF-A0A0B1T952-F1
#
_entry.id   AF-A0A0B1T952-F1
#
_cell.length_a   1.000
_cell.length_b   1.000
_cell.length_c   1.000
_cell.angle_alpha   90.00
_cell.angle_beta   90.00
_cell.angle_gamma   90.00
#
_symmetry.space_group_name_H-M   'P 1'
#
loop_
_entity.id
_entity.type
_entity.pdbx_description
1 polymer ?
#
loop_
_entity_poly.entity_id
_entity_poly.type
_entity_poly.pdbx_seq_one_letter_code
_entity_poly.pdbx_strand_id
1 'polypeptide(L)'
;MRETSEPKDSREFLVLNEMCYSEYYAVNRSGTVRQYFDRFCVHHKHCLDRGIDESCQTLEQLDKGIQKTFFKYHHAKPSRKTLMHSRFCCCETDRCNDFDSKMAYDIFGIISTSHKLPSLISVIILLFMCFVINL
;
A
#
# COMPACT_ATOMS: atom_id res chain seq x y z
N MET A 1 10.37 -31.90 41.42
CA MET A 1 10.65 -32.14 39.99
C MET A 1 9.78 -31.17 39.22
N ARG A 2 10.39 -30.21 38.53
CA ARG A 2 9.69 -29.17 37.75
C ARG A 2 9.68 -29.68 36.31
N GLU A 3 8.54 -30.20 35.85
CA GLU A 3 8.36 -30.59 34.45
C GLU A 3 8.45 -29.33 33.59
N THR A 4 9.58 -29.15 32.92
CA THR A 4 9.69 -28.24 31.77
C THR A 4 9.10 -28.97 30.57
N SER A 5 7.83 -28.73 30.29
CA SER A 5 7.21 -29.14 29.04
C SER A 5 7.84 -28.35 27.88
N GLU A 6 8.65 -29.01 27.07
CA GLU A 6 9.11 -28.49 25.78
C GLU A 6 7.89 -28.24 24.87
N PRO A 7 7.86 -27.17 24.05
CA PRO A 7 6.74 -26.94 23.15
C PRO A 7 6.71 -28.02 22.07
N LYS A 8 5.66 -28.85 22.10
CA LYS A 8 5.25 -29.68 20.96
C LYS A 8 4.73 -28.76 19.86
N ASP A 9 5.34 -28.86 18.69
CA ASP A 9 4.98 -28.21 17.42
C ASP A 9 5.64 -26.85 17.14
N SER A 10 6.81 -26.94 16.49
CA SER A 10 7.54 -25.82 15.92
C SER A 10 6.75 -25.04 14.84
N ARG A 11 5.64 -25.58 14.31
CA ARG A 11 4.78 -24.84 13.36
C ARG A 11 3.83 -23.87 14.03
N GLU A 12 3.31 -24.19 15.21
CA GLU A 12 2.42 -23.30 15.98
C GLU A 12 3.20 -22.12 16.58
N PHE A 13 4.47 -22.34 16.96
CA PHE A 13 5.38 -21.28 17.42
C PHE A 13 5.83 -20.33 16.29
N LEU A 14 5.83 -20.77 15.02
CA LEU A 14 6.13 -19.91 13.87
C LEU A 14 4.94 -19.01 13.52
N VAL A 15 3.70 -19.49 13.67
CA VAL A 15 2.48 -18.68 13.44
C VAL A 15 2.38 -17.53 14.45
N LEU A 16 2.84 -17.71 15.69
CA LEU A 16 2.89 -16.66 16.71
C LEU A 16 3.89 -15.53 16.42
N ASN A 17 4.70 -15.65 15.38
CA ASN A 17 5.72 -14.65 15.03
C ASN A 17 5.45 -13.96 13.68
N GLU A 18 4.34 -14.24 13.01
CA GLU A 18 3.94 -13.51 11.81
C GLU A 18 2.97 -12.37 12.13
N MET A 19 3.13 -11.26 11.43
CA MET A 19 2.24 -10.10 11.48
C MET A 19 1.77 -9.75 10.08
N CYS A 20 0.62 -9.09 10.02
CA CYS A 20 0.13 -8.49 8.80
C CYS A 20 0.84 -7.15 8.56
N TYR A 21 1.49 -7.00 7.41
CA TYR A 21 2.10 -5.73 6.98
C TYR A 21 1.30 -5.11 5.83
N SER A 22 1.11 -3.80 5.88
CA SER A 22 0.61 -3.00 4.75
C SER A 22 1.57 -1.88 4.42
N GLU A 23 1.79 -1.68 3.13
CA GLU A 23 2.50 -0.55 2.58
C GLU A 23 1.63 0.18 1.55
N TYR A 24 1.61 1.50 1.68
CA TYR A 24 0.96 2.39 0.74
C TYR A 24 1.89 3.56 0.39
N TYR A 25 1.89 3.94 -0.87
CA TYR A 25 2.43 5.22 -1.29
C TYR A 25 1.74 5.77 -2.53
N ALA A 26 1.68 7.10 -2.60
CA ALA A 26 1.14 7.83 -3.74
C ALA A 26 2.22 8.71 -4.37
N VAL A 27 2.28 8.70 -5.70
CA VAL A 27 3.19 9.56 -6.47
C VAL A 27 2.42 10.46 -7.43
N ASN A 28 2.78 11.73 -7.47
CA ASN A 28 2.37 12.67 -8.51
C ASN A 28 3.42 12.71 -9.61
N ARG A 29 3.04 12.31 -10.81
CA ARG A 29 3.86 12.45 -12.01
C ARG A 29 3.12 13.32 -13.00
N SER A 30 3.57 14.57 -13.12
CA SER A 30 3.05 15.53 -14.09
C SER A 30 1.52 15.70 -14.01
N GLY A 31 0.99 15.80 -12.79
CA GLY A 31 -0.45 15.98 -12.53
C GLY A 31 -1.25 14.68 -12.47
N THR A 32 -0.65 13.52 -12.77
CA THR A 32 -1.29 12.22 -12.60
C THR A 32 -0.87 11.60 -11.28
N VAL A 33 -1.85 11.31 -10.42
CA VAL A 33 -1.63 10.63 -9.14
C VAL A 33 -1.79 9.12 -9.33
N ARG A 34 -0.72 8.38 -9.01
CA ARG A 34 -0.71 6.91 -8.99
C ARG A 34 -0.54 6.43 -7.56
N GLN A 35 -1.36 5.46 -7.20
CA GLN A 35 -1.38 4.86 -5.87
C GLN A 35 -0.88 3.42 -5.95
N TYR A 36 -0.11 3.02 -4.94
CA TYR A 36 0.48 1.69 -4.83
C TYR A 36 0.13 1.12 -3.45
N PHE A 37 -0.28 -0.14 -3.44
CA PHE A 37 -0.72 -0.86 -2.26
C PHE A 37 -0.03 -2.22 -2.27
N ASP A 38 0.61 -2.59 -1.17
CA ASP A 38 1.18 -3.92 -0.98
C ASP A 38 0.81 -4.47 0.40
N ARG A 39 0.58 -5.78 0.47
CA ARG A 39 0.06 -6.49 1.64
C ARG A 39 0.64 -7.88 1.69
N PHE A 40 1.34 -8.19 2.77
CA PHE A 40 1.98 -9.49 2.96
C PHE A 40 2.21 -9.77 4.45
N CYS A 41 2.51 -11.03 4.76
CA CYS A 41 2.92 -11.43 6.11
C CYS A 41 4.42 -11.13 6.29
N VAL A 42 4.79 -10.64 7.47
CA VAL A 42 6.19 -10.41 7.87
C VAL A 42 6.42 -10.98 9.26
N HIS A 43 7.67 -11.29 9.58
CA HIS A 43 8.03 -11.66 10.94
C HIS A 43 7.89 -10.46 11.89
N HIS A 44 7.31 -10.64 13.07
CA HIS A 44 7.09 -9.61 14.10
C HIS A 44 8.37 -8.80 14.39
N LYS A 45 9.51 -9.49 14.52
CA LYS A 45 10.83 -8.86 14.65
C LYS A 45 11.14 -7.81 13.56
N HIS A 46 10.71 -8.02 12.32
CA HIS A 46 10.94 -7.06 11.23
C HIS A 46 10.17 -5.76 11.40
N CYS A 47 9.00 -5.81 12.04
CA CYS A 47 8.22 -4.62 12.39
C CYS A 47 8.90 -3.87 13.55
N LEU A 48 9.23 -4.58 14.62
CA LEU A 48 9.89 -4.01 15.81
C LEU A 48 11.24 -3.36 15.49
N ASP A 49 12.12 -4.07 14.78
CA ASP A 49 13.46 -3.58 14.44
C ASP A 49 13.39 -2.30 13.56
N ARG A 50 12.25 -2.07 12.90
CA ARG A 50 12.00 -0.91 12.02
C ARG A 50 11.11 0.16 12.66
N GLY A 51 10.63 -0.07 13.88
CA GLY A 51 9.69 0.82 14.57
C GLY A 51 8.36 0.96 13.85
N ILE A 52 7.87 -0.11 13.21
CA ILE A 52 6.59 -0.13 12.50
C ILE A 52 5.56 -0.88 13.35
N ASP A 53 4.43 -0.24 13.63
CA ASP A 53 3.37 -0.77 14.49
C ASP A 53 1.97 -0.37 13.99
N GLU A 54 0.94 -0.58 14.81
CA GLU A 54 -0.46 -0.28 14.47
C GLU A 54 -0.75 1.23 14.36
N SER A 55 0.12 2.09 14.91
CA SER A 55 -0.02 3.54 14.77
C SER A 55 0.39 4.05 13.39
N CYS A 56 1.06 3.19 12.60
CA CYS A 56 1.53 3.46 11.25
C CYS A 56 2.55 4.59 11.15
N GLN A 57 3.45 4.44 10.18
CA GLN A 57 4.59 5.32 9.98
C GLN A 57 4.56 5.87 8.56
N THR A 58 5.00 7.11 8.39
CA THR A 58 5.37 7.67 7.08
C THR A 58 6.81 7.32 6.75
N LEU A 59 7.20 7.45 5.48
CA LEU A 59 8.57 7.17 5.03
C LEU A 59 9.60 7.99 5.80
N GLU A 60 9.28 9.23 6.15
CA GLU A 60 10.15 10.14 6.90
C GLU A 60 10.42 9.66 8.33
N GLN A 61 9.50 8.89 8.91
CA GLN A 61 9.61 8.33 10.26
C GLN A 61 10.41 7.03 10.31
N LEU A 62 10.58 6.34 9.16
CA LEU A 62 11.39 5.14 9.07
C LEU A 62 12.89 5.44 9.08
N ASP A 63 13.72 4.44 9.34
CA ASP A 63 15.17 4.60 9.36
C ASP A 63 15.74 5.00 7.98
N LYS A 64 16.89 5.69 7.98
CA LYS A 64 17.52 6.21 6.76
C LYS A 64 17.91 5.13 5.75
N GLY A 65 18.17 3.90 6.21
CA GLY A 65 18.43 2.74 5.37
C GLY A 65 17.20 2.36 4.56
N ILE A 66 16.04 2.21 5.21
CA ILE A 66 14.77 1.95 4.51
C ILE A 66 14.43 3.08 3.55
N GLN A 67 14.56 4.33 3.99
CA GLN A 67 14.31 5.47 3.11
C GLN A 67 15.15 5.41 1.83
N LYS A 68 16.43 5.04 1.95
CA LYS A 68 17.33 4.89 0.81
C LYS A 68 16.93 3.73 -0.09
N THR A 69 16.56 2.58 0.47
CA THR A 69 16.13 1.42 -0.31
C THR A 69 14.80 1.66 -1.00
N PHE A 70 13.87 2.39 -0.37
CA PHE A 70 12.57 2.73 -0.91
C PHE A 70 12.68 3.44 -2.27
N PHE A 71 13.47 4.51 -2.31
CA PHE A 71 13.66 5.26 -3.57
C PHE A 71 14.49 4.50 -4.61
N LYS A 72 15.26 3.48 -4.22
CA LYS A 72 16.14 2.73 -5.11
C LYS A 72 15.48 1.52 -5.75
N TYR A 73 14.68 0.77 -4.99
CA TYR A 73 14.25 -0.58 -5.37
C TYR A 73 12.75 -0.71 -5.64
N HIS A 74 11.92 0.24 -5.22
CA HIS A 74 10.48 0.16 -5.50
C HIS A 74 10.20 0.23 -6.99
N HIS A 75 9.28 -0.61 -7.45
CA HIS A 75 8.94 -0.77 -8.87
C HIS A 75 8.53 0.54 -9.55
N ALA A 76 7.83 1.41 -8.81
CA ALA A 76 7.44 2.71 -9.31
C ALA A 76 8.63 3.66 -9.50
N LYS A 77 9.80 3.40 -8.87
CA LYS A 77 10.95 4.31 -8.75
C LYS A 77 10.50 5.73 -8.34
N PRO A 78 9.85 5.87 -7.17
CA PRO A 78 9.46 7.17 -6.68
C PRO A 78 10.69 8.07 -6.53
N SER A 79 10.52 9.37 -6.66
CA SER A 79 11.49 10.36 -6.23
C SER A 79 10.94 11.15 -5.05
N ARG A 80 11.81 11.76 -4.25
CA ARG A 80 11.40 12.66 -3.16
C ARG A 80 10.48 13.80 -3.61
N LYS A 81 10.61 14.25 -4.86
CA LYS A 81 9.79 15.34 -5.41
C LYS A 81 8.40 14.88 -5.85
N THR A 82 8.26 13.60 -6.17
CA THR A 82 7.03 13.03 -6.72
C THR A 82 6.23 12.29 -5.65
N LEU A 83 6.86 11.82 -4.57
CA LEU A 83 6.18 11.17 -3.47
C LEU A 83 5.28 12.19 -2.75
N MET A 84 3.99 11.89 -2.64
CA MET A 84 3.02 12.75 -1.96
C MET A 84 2.76 12.26 -0.54
N HIS A 85 2.43 10.98 -0.42
CA HIS A 85 2.05 10.33 0.82
C HIS A 85 2.65 8.93 0.87
N SER A 86 2.90 8.46 2.09
CA SER A 86 3.33 7.10 2.38
C SER A 86 2.77 6.66 3.72
N ARG A 87 2.51 5.36 3.85
CA ARG A 87 2.01 4.73 5.07
C ARG A 87 2.52 3.30 5.13
N PHE A 88 3.12 2.94 6.25
CA PHE A 88 3.67 1.61 6.53
C PHE A 88 3.12 1.18 7.89
N CYS A 89 2.52 -0.01 7.98
CA CYS A 89 1.93 -0.48 9.23
C CYS A 89 2.12 -1.97 9.41
N CYS A 90 2.23 -2.38 10.67
CA CYS A 90 2.14 -3.76 11.11
C CYS A 90 0.99 -3.92 12.10
N CYS A 91 0.31 -5.04 12.07
CA CYS A 91 -0.78 -5.35 13.00
C CYS A 91 -0.91 -6.87 13.19
N GLU A 92 -1.46 -7.28 14.33
CA GLU A 92 -1.44 -8.69 14.77
C GLU A 92 -2.72 -9.46 14.42
N THR A 93 -3.83 -8.76 14.21
CA THR A 93 -5.12 -9.40 13.98
C THR A 93 -5.29 -9.87 12.54
N ASP A 94 -6.04 -10.95 12.33
CA ASP A 94 -6.25 -11.50 11.00
C ASP A 94 -6.82 -10.46 10.03
N ARG A 95 -6.16 -10.29 8.88
CA ARG A 95 -6.55 -9.39 7.78
C ARG A 95 -6.61 -7.91 8.15
N CYS A 96 -5.94 -7.49 9.23
CA CYS A 96 -5.91 -6.07 9.64
C CYS A 96 -5.12 -5.15 8.71
N ASN A 97 -4.32 -5.70 7.79
CA ASN A 97 -3.56 -4.96 6.79
C ASN A 97 -4.39 -4.62 5.53
N ASP A 98 -5.70 -4.42 5.66
CA ASP A 98 -6.65 -4.30 4.55
C ASP A 98 -6.70 -2.92 3.87
N PHE A 99 -5.71 -2.05 4.11
CA PHE A 99 -5.65 -0.69 3.59
C PHE A 99 -5.94 -0.60 2.07
N ASP A 100 -6.97 0.17 1.72
CA ASP A 100 -7.51 0.23 0.36
C ASP A 100 -7.64 1.67 -0.17
N SER A 101 -8.16 1.80 -1.40
CA SER A 101 -8.34 3.10 -2.04
C SER A 101 -9.36 4.01 -1.35
N LYS A 102 -10.36 3.45 -0.67
CA LYS A 102 -11.36 4.24 0.06
C LYS A 102 -10.70 4.84 1.30
N MET A 103 -9.96 4.04 2.06
CA MET A 103 -9.20 4.52 3.22
C MET A 103 -8.15 5.57 2.82
N ALA A 104 -7.45 5.37 1.70
CA ALA A 104 -6.51 6.35 1.17
C ALA A 104 -7.19 7.69 0.83
N TYR A 105 -8.40 7.66 0.26
CA TYR A 105 -9.20 8.86 0.04
C TYR A 105 -9.62 9.52 1.35
N ASP A 106 -10.13 8.73 2.31
CA ASP A 106 -10.62 9.24 3.59
C ASP A 106 -9.49 9.90 4.41
N ILE A 107 -8.26 9.35 4.36
CA ILE A 107 -7.11 9.84 5.13
C ILE A 107 -6.33 10.94 4.41
N PHE A 108 -6.08 10.79 3.10
CA PHE A 108 -5.20 11.67 2.35
C PHE A 108 -5.91 12.56 1.32
N GLY A 109 -7.22 12.38 1.10
CA GLY A 109 -7.97 13.09 0.07
C GLY A 109 -7.57 12.69 -1.36
N ILE A 110 -6.91 11.55 -1.56
CA ILE A 110 -6.39 11.15 -2.87
C ILE A 110 -7.45 10.42 -3.69
N ILE A 111 -7.80 11.00 -4.83
CA ILE A 111 -8.55 10.33 -5.88
C ILE A 111 -7.55 9.80 -6.92
N SER A 112 -7.64 8.51 -7.24
CA SER A 112 -6.81 7.93 -8.30
C SER A 112 -7.18 8.57 -9.64
N THR A 113 -6.26 9.29 -10.28
CA THR A 113 -6.50 9.90 -11.60
C THR A 113 -6.28 8.89 -12.73
N SER A 114 -6.46 7.59 -12.48
CA SER A 114 -6.49 6.59 -13.54
C SER A 114 -7.68 6.93 -14.42
N HIS A 115 -7.42 7.62 -15.54
CA HIS A 115 -8.42 7.92 -16.54
C HIS A 115 -9.15 6.62 -16.85
N LYS A 116 -10.44 6.53 -16.50
CA LYS A 116 -11.32 5.56 -17.13
C LYS A 116 -11.15 5.81 -18.62
N LEU A 117 -10.62 4.84 -19.38
CA LEU A 117 -10.74 4.91 -20.83
C LEU A 117 -12.22 5.17 -21.11
N PRO A 118 -12.56 6.17 -21.94
CA PRO A 118 -13.94 6.35 -22.33
C PRO A 118 -14.42 5.00 -22.88
N SER A 119 -15.55 4.53 -22.34
CA SER A 119 -16.18 3.31 -22.84
C SER A 119 -16.33 3.43 -24.35
N LEU A 120 -16.07 2.36 -25.10
CA LEU A 120 -16.33 2.32 -26.55
C LEU A 120 -17.75 2.78 -26.87
N ILE A 121 -18.69 2.53 -25.95
CA ILE A 121 -20.08 3.01 -26.05
C ILE A 121 -20.17 4.54 -26.05
N SER A 122 -19.40 5.23 -25.19
CA SER A 122 -19.36 6.70 -25.15
C SER A 122 -18.78 7.30 -26.42
N VAL A 123 -17.78 6.65 -27.03
CA VAL A 123 -17.20 7.09 -28.31
C VAL A 123 -18.19 6.87 -29.45
N ILE A 124 -18.89 5.72 -29.48
CA ILE A 124 -19.90 5.41 -30.50
C ILE A 124 -21.08 6.40 -30.41
N ILE A 125 -21.57 6.72 -29.21
CA ILE A 125 -22.66 7.70 -29.03
C ILE A 125 -22.24 9.09 -29.51
N LEU A 126 -21.02 9.54 -29.21
CA LEU A 126 -20.49 10.82 -29.69
C LEU A 126 -20.41 10.87 -31.22
N LEU A 127 -19.90 9.80 -31.86
CA LEU A 127 -19.85 9.72 -33.32
C LEU A 127 -21.25 9.70 -33.95
N PHE A 128 -22.21 9.01 -33.33
CA PHE A 128 -23.58 8.96 -33.80
C PHE A 128 -24.29 10.31 -33.68
N MET A 129 -24.11 11.02 -32.56
CA MET A 129 -24.64 12.36 -32.35
C MET A 129 -24.04 13.37 -33.33
N CYS A 130 -22.73 13.29 -33.60
CA CYS A 130 -22.10 14.12 -34.64
C CYS A 130 -22.66 13.84 -36.04
N PHE A 131 -23.01 12.59 -36.36
CA PHE A 131 -23.59 12.23 -37.65
C PHE A 131 -25.03 12.76 -37.81
N VAL A 132 -25.84 12.67 -36.75
CA VAL A 132 -27.24 13.12 -36.76
C VAL A 132 -27.38 14.65 -36.78
N ILE A 133 -26.44 15.40 -36.20
CA ILE A 133 -26.45 16.88 -36.22
C ILE A 133 -26.03 17.44 -37.60
N ASN A 134 -25.32 16.65 -38.42
CA ASN A 134 -24.85 17.05 -39.75
C ASN A 134 -25.74 16.53 -40.91
N LEU A 135 -26.94 16.01 -40.60
CA LEU A 135 -27.99 15.64 -41.58
C LEU A 135 -29.17 16.62 -41.49
#